data_AF-A0A520MKL2-F1
#
_entry.id   AF-A0A520MKL2-F1
#
_cell.length_a   1.000
_cell.length_b   1.000
_cell.length_c   1.000
_cell.angle_alpha   90.00
_cell.angle_beta   90.00
_cell.angle_gamma   90.00
#
_symmetry.space_group_name_H-M   'P 1'
#
loop_
_entity.id
_entity.type
_entity.pdbx_description
1 polymer ?
#
loop_
_entity_poly.entity_id
_entity_poly.type
_entity_poly.pdbx_seq_one_letter_code
_entity_poly.pdbx_strand_id
1 'polypeptide(L)'
;MVKRKKLNIRILVLGVFVMALMTLVSARGDIAKDRFHEAREAFVERKKLKSPLSDIDLKTAIEIQDLLMLDVAAEFGSTAGYFQALTPGGRPLLGVLLENMFTSTGATVVASNSADLQLAPAWVLRLGSINSTTVSQASEVDDLASITSELIPAVLIRDDLMGEPNSEAITSQTAVNLGIRYVVMGHPISLSGHGGLQAVSGTLNATLLDSDGVTLSEGDRLTPDGARVSLLIRKIAGGLKARGRQLRANDLIILGSAGPVAVLNDSPRVVGRFEAGAETRKIVLAIRPE
;
A
#
# COMPACT_ATOMS: atom_id res chain seq x y z
N MET A 1 -23.51 -27.07 -65.81
CA MET A 1 -23.52 -27.26 -64.34
C MET A 1 -22.18 -26.83 -63.76
N VAL A 2 -22.08 -25.67 -63.12
CA VAL A 2 -20.90 -25.29 -62.30
C VAL A 2 -21.42 -24.60 -61.04
N LYS A 3 -21.53 -25.34 -59.93
CA LYS A 3 -21.77 -24.75 -58.60
C LYS A 3 -20.43 -24.67 -57.87
N ARG A 4 -19.96 -23.44 -57.70
CA ARG A 4 -18.67 -23.05 -57.09
C ARG A 4 -18.59 -23.41 -55.60
N LYS A 5 -17.42 -23.95 -55.23
CA LYS A 5 -16.74 -23.92 -53.93
C LYS A 5 -17.08 -22.67 -53.10
N LYS A 6 -17.91 -22.81 -52.05
CA LYS A 6 -18.07 -21.79 -50.98
C LYS A 6 -17.96 -22.37 -49.56
N LEU A 7 -17.77 -23.68 -49.42
CA LEU A 7 -17.87 -24.35 -48.12
C LEU A 7 -16.55 -24.41 -47.33
N ASN A 8 -15.38 -24.25 -47.97
CA ASN A 8 -14.09 -24.46 -47.31
C ASN A 8 -13.47 -23.21 -46.66
N ILE A 9 -14.01 -22.01 -46.91
CA ILE A 9 -13.43 -20.75 -46.38
C ILE A 9 -13.91 -20.47 -44.95
N ARG A 10 -15.16 -20.82 -44.61
CA ARG A 10 -15.72 -20.53 -43.27
C ARG A 10 -15.15 -21.41 -42.16
N ILE A 11 -14.81 -22.66 -42.46
CA ILE A 11 -14.22 -23.60 -41.48
C ILE A 11 -12.74 -23.27 -41.23
N LEU A 12 -12.01 -22.84 -42.27
CA LEU A 12 -10.61 -22.44 -42.15
C LEU A 12 -10.46 -21.15 -41.30
N VAL A 13 -11.34 -20.16 -41.49
CA VAL A 13 -11.32 -18.90 -40.73
C VAL A 13 -11.65 -19.12 -39.24
N LEU A 14 -12.57 -20.04 -38.92
CA LEU A 14 -12.92 -20.37 -37.54
C LEU A 14 -11.79 -21.15 -36.82
N GLY A 15 -11.14 -22.09 -37.51
CA GLY A 15 -10.01 -22.86 -36.95
C GLY A 15 -8.77 -22.00 -36.66
N VAL A 16 -8.47 -21.02 -37.53
CA VAL A 16 -7.39 -20.04 -37.30
C VAL A 16 -7.72 -19.11 -36.14
N PHE A 17 -8.99 -18.71 -35.98
CA PHE A 17 -9.43 -17.85 -34.89
C PHE A 17 -9.36 -18.55 -33.52
N VAL A 18 -9.72 -19.84 -33.44
CA VAL A 18 -9.63 -20.63 -32.20
C VAL A 18 -8.18 -20.94 -31.83
N MET A 19 -7.31 -21.24 -32.79
CA MET A 19 -5.87 -21.42 -32.52
C MET A 19 -5.20 -20.11 -32.10
N ALA A 20 -5.50 -18.99 -32.75
CA ALA A 20 -4.98 -17.67 -32.35
C ALA A 20 -5.47 -17.25 -30.96
N LEU A 21 -6.71 -17.62 -30.58
CA LEU A 21 -7.25 -17.36 -29.25
C LEU A 21 -6.60 -18.25 -28.19
N MET A 22 -6.35 -19.53 -28.48
CA MET A 22 -5.65 -20.45 -27.59
C MET A 22 -4.19 -20.03 -27.38
N THR A 23 -3.47 -19.61 -28.43
CA THR A 23 -2.09 -19.12 -28.29
C THR A 23 -2.01 -17.79 -27.56
N LEU A 24 -2.97 -16.88 -27.75
CA LEU A 24 -3.04 -15.63 -26.97
C LEU A 24 -3.26 -15.88 -25.48
N VAL A 25 -4.10 -16.85 -25.12
CA VAL A 25 -4.38 -17.18 -23.72
C VAL A 25 -3.17 -17.84 -23.06
N SER A 26 -2.49 -18.76 -23.74
CA SER A 26 -1.25 -19.37 -23.22
C SER A 26 -0.12 -18.35 -23.09
N ALA A 27 0.12 -17.52 -24.11
CA ALA A 27 1.16 -16.50 -24.08
C ALA A 27 0.90 -15.44 -22.98
N ARG A 28 -0.37 -15.07 -22.74
CA ARG A 28 -0.73 -14.17 -21.64
C ARG A 28 -0.49 -14.80 -20.26
N GLY A 29 -0.71 -16.12 -20.14
CA GLY A 29 -0.43 -16.87 -18.92
C GLY A 29 1.07 -16.93 -18.59
N ASP A 30 1.91 -17.14 -19.60
CA ASP A 30 3.37 -17.17 -19.45
C ASP A 30 3.91 -15.79 -19.03
N ILE A 31 3.45 -14.71 -19.67
CA ILE A 31 3.83 -13.33 -19.29
C ILE A 31 3.44 -13.03 -17.83
N ALA A 32 2.21 -13.32 -17.42
CA ALA A 32 1.75 -13.02 -16.06
C ALA A 32 2.58 -13.77 -15.00
N LYS A 33 2.98 -15.01 -15.29
CA LYS A 33 3.82 -15.82 -14.41
C LYS A 33 5.23 -15.25 -14.30
N ASP A 34 5.85 -14.89 -15.43
CA ASP A 34 7.19 -14.29 -15.43
C ASP A 34 7.20 -12.95 -14.68
N ARG A 35 6.17 -12.13 -14.86
CA ARG A 35 6.01 -10.85 -14.15
C ARG A 35 5.72 -11.02 -12.66
N PHE A 36 5.00 -12.08 -12.28
CA PHE A 36 4.88 -12.45 -10.87
C PHE A 36 6.24 -12.80 -10.26
N HIS A 37 7.05 -13.62 -10.93
CA HIS A 37 8.38 -13.98 -10.45
C HIS A 37 9.28 -12.75 -10.31
N GLU A 38 9.25 -11.83 -11.28
CA GLU A 38 10.01 -10.58 -11.21
C GLU A 38 9.54 -9.67 -10.05
N ALA A 39 8.23 -9.48 -9.90
CA ALA A 39 7.66 -8.66 -8.82
C ALA A 39 7.98 -9.25 -7.43
N ARG A 40 7.89 -10.57 -7.29
CA ARG A 40 8.25 -11.30 -6.07
C ARG A 40 9.73 -11.14 -5.75
N GLU A 41 10.60 -11.35 -6.74
CA GLU A 41 12.04 -11.22 -6.55
C GLU A 41 12.40 -9.78 -6.15
N ALA A 42 11.82 -8.77 -6.80
CA ALA A 42 12.01 -7.37 -6.42
C ALA A 42 11.56 -7.07 -4.98
N PHE A 43 10.41 -7.60 -4.58
CA PHE A 43 9.85 -7.39 -3.24
C PHE A 43 10.65 -8.08 -2.14
N VAL A 44 10.97 -9.37 -2.32
CA VAL A 44 11.64 -10.18 -1.30
C VAL A 44 13.12 -9.81 -1.19
N GLU A 45 13.81 -9.68 -2.33
CA GLU A 45 15.25 -9.38 -2.38
C GLU A 45 15.53 -7.87 -2.34
N ARG A 46 14.50 -7.02 -2.24
CA ARG A 46 14.60 -5.56 -2.14
C ARG A 46 15.49 -4.96 -3.21
N LYS A 47 15.21 -5.35 -4.45
CA LYS A 47 15.97 -4.93 -5.63
C LYS A 47 15.06 -4.25 -6.63
N LYS A 48 15.63 -3.30 -7.37
CA LYS A 48 14.92 -2.65 -8.47
C LYS A 48 14.44 -3.69 -9.50
N LEU A 49 13.24 -3.47 -10.03
CA LEU A 49 12.74 -4.19 -11.18
C LEU A 49 13.72 -4.04 -12.35
N LYS A 50 13.87 -5.10 -13.17
CA LYS A 50 14.80 -5.08 -14.30
C LYS A 50 14.28 -4.16 -15.40
N SER A 51 12.96 -4.10 -15.54
CA SER A 51 12.26 -3.20 -16.44
C SER A 51 10.88 -2.84 -15.87
N PRO A 52 10.26 -1.74 -16.32
CA PRO A 52 8.83 -1.50 -16.08
C PRO A 52 7.99 -2.71 -16.50
N LEU A 53 6.97 -3.08 -15.71
CA LEU A 53 6.02 -4.14 -16.04
C LEU A 53 4.94 -3.62 -17.01
N SER A 54 5.39 -3.14 -18.18
CA SER A 54 4.59 -2.45 -19.20
C SER A 54 3.71 -3.36 -20.05
N ASP A 55 4.03 -4.65 -20.06
CA ASP A 55 3.41 -5.70 -20.87
C ASP A 55 2.17 -6.33 -20.21
N ILE A 56 1.78 -5.85 -19.02
CA ILE A 56 0.58 -6.28 -18.30
C ILE A 56 -0.36 -5.10 -18.02
N ASP A 57 -1.65 -5.39 -17.92
CA ASP A 57 -2.63 -4.40 -17.50
C ASP A 57 -2.72 -4.30 -15.96
N LEU A 58 -3.37 -3.24 -15.46
CA LEU A 58 -3.54 -3.02 -14.03
C LEU A 58 -4.31 -4.16 -13.34
N LYS A 59 -5.22 -4.83 -14.04
CA LYS A 59 -5.97 -5.97 -13.47
C LYS A 59 -5.02 -7.12 -13.18
N THR A 60 -4.16 -7.46 -14.13
CA THR A 60 -3.11 -8.47 -13.96
C THR A 60 -2.11 -8.06 -12.86
N ALA A 61 -1.73 -6.79 -12.75
CA ALA A 61 -0.89 -6.33 -11.64
C ALA A 61 -1.55 -6.49 -10.26
N ILE A 62 -2.86 -6.28 -10.16
CA ILE A 62 -3.63 -6.54 -8.93
C ILE A 62 -3.64 -8.04 -8.59
N GLU A 63 -3.83 -8.91 -9.59
CA GLU A 63 -3.77 -10.36 -9.41
C GLU A 63 -2.36 -10.80 -8.95
N ILE A 64 -1.30 -10.22 -9.51
CA ILE A 64 0.09 -10.43 -9.08
C ILE A 64 0.30 -9.96 -7.63
N GLN A 65 -0.22 -8.79 -7.26
CA GLN A 65 -0.15 -8.30 -5.87
C GLN A 65 -0.82 -9.29 -4.90
N ASP A 66 -2.02 -9.77 -5.22
CA ASP A 66 -2.76 -10.70 -4.38
C ASP A 66 -2.01 -12.04 -4.24
N LEU A 67 -1.40 -12.54 -5.32
CA LEU A 67 -0.55 -13.73 -5.30
C LEU A 67 0.74 -13.51 -4.51
N LEU A 68 1.37 -12.35 -4.65
CA LEU A 68 2.58 -11.99 -3.91
C LEU A 68 2.30 -11.99 -2.41
N MET A 69 1.22 -11.34 -1.98
CA MET A 69 0.82 -11.32 -0.56
C MET A 69 0.48 -12.71 -0.04
N LEU A 70 -0.07 -13.59 -0.87
CA LEU A 70 -0.31 -14.99 -0.50
C LEU A 70 1.01 -15.78 -0.36
N ASP A 71 1.96 -15.58 -1.28
CA ASP A 71 3.25 -16.26 -1.30
C ASP A 71 4.09 -15.94 -0.06
N VAL A 72 4.11 -14.66 0.35
CA VAL A 72 4.90 -14.20 1.51
C VAL A 72 4.15 -14.32 2.85
N ALA A 73 2.87 -14.73 2.85
CA ALA A 73 2.05 -14.82 4.07
C ALA A 73 2.60 -15.82 5.10
N ALA A 74 3.32 -16.86 4.66
CA ALA A 74 3.94 -17.82 5.58
C ALA A 74 5.00 -17.17 6.48
N GLU A 75 5.70 -16.15 5.97
CA GLU A 75 6.72 -15.39 6.72
C GLU A 75 6.11 -14.17 7.40
N PHE A 76 5.23 -13.45 6.70
CA PHE A 76 4.73 -12.16 7.15
C PHE A 76 3.38 -12.20 7.90
N GLY A 77 2.74 -13.36 7.95
CA GLY A 77 1.44 -13.54 8.60
C GLY A 77 0.24 -13.13 7.74
N SER A 78 -0.91 -13.01 8.38
CA SER A 78 -2.17 -12.67 7.72
C SER A 78 -2.24 -11.18 7.38
N THR A 79 -3.18 -10.81 6.49
CA THR A 79 -3.48 -9.39 6.25
C THR A 79 -3.99 -8.71 7.52
N ALA A 80 -3.33 -7.61 7.90
CA ALA A 80 -3.62 -6.82 9.10
C ALA A 80 -3.95 -5.35 8.79
N GLY A 81 -3.79 -4.90 7.55
CA GLY A 81 -4.08 -3.52 7.21
C GLY A 81 -3.90 -3.16 5.74
N TYR A 82 -4.13 -1.88 5.46
CA TYR A 82 -4.10 -1.32 4.11
C TYR A 82 -3.53 0.09 4.11
N PHE A 83 -2.92 0.44 2.99
CA PHE A 83 -2.43 1.78 2.69
C PHE A 83 -3.00 2.24 1.35
N GLN A 84 -3.47 3.48 1.26
CA GLN A 84 -3.82 4.05 -0.03
C GLN A 84 -2.78 5.10 -0.42
N ALA A 85 -1.95 4.78 -1.41
CA ALA A 85 -1.10 5.76 -2.07
C ALA A 85 -1.89 6.49 -3.15
N LEU A 86 -1.38 7.66 -3.55
CA LEU A 86 -1.82 8.36 -4.74
C LEU A 86 -0.64 8.46 -5.72
N THR A 87 -0.93 8.28 -7.00
CA THR A 87 0.04 8.57 -8.05
C THR A 87 0.21 10.09 -8.21
N PRO A 88 1.23 10.57 -8.92
CA PRO A 88 1.34 11.99 -9.26
C PRO A 88 0.10 12.56 -9.98
N GLY A 89 -0.65 11.71 -10.68
CA GLY A 89 -1.94 12.05 -11.31
C GLY A 89 -3.18 11.86 -10.43
N GLY A 90 -2.99 11.64 -9.11
CA GLY A 90 -4.08 11.49 -8.14
C GLY A 90 -4.85 10.17 -8.22
N ARG A 91 -4.36 9.16 -8.96
CA ARG A 91 -5.01 7.85 -9.03
C ARG A 91 -4.68 7.04 -7.78
N PRO A 92 -5.67 6.43 -7.11
CA PRO A 92 -5.42 5.66 -5.91
C PRO A 92 -4.77 4.31 -6.22
N LEU A 93 -3.77 3.94 -5.42
CA LEU A 93 -3.17 2.61 -5.39
C LEU A 93 -3.36 2.02 -4.00
N LEU A 94 -3.71 0.73 -3.94
CA LEU A 94 -3.91 0.02 -2.68
C LEU A 94 -2.64 -0.80 -2.37
N GLY A 95 -2.05 -0.57 -1.21
CA GLY A 95 -1.06 -1.43 -0.59
C GLY A 95 -1.71 -2.32 0.46
N VAL A 96 -1.23 -3.55 0.57
CA VAL A 96 -1.65 -4.55 1.56
C VAL A 96 -0.56 -4.67 2.63
N LEU A 97 -0.96 -4.71 3.90
CA LEU A 97 -0.07 -4.84 5.04
C LEU A 97 -0.33 -6.17 5.74
N LEU A 98 0.73 -6.93 6.01
CA LEU A 98 0.68 -8.19 6.74
C LEU A 98 1.12 -7.98 8.20
N GLU A 99 0.74 -8.89 9.10
CA GLU A 99 0.96 -8.79 10.55
C GLU A 99 2.41 -8.44 10.92
N ASN A 100 3.37 -9.17 10.37
CA ASN A 100 4.80 -9.00 10.69
C ASN A 100 5.45 -7.85 9.89
N MET A 101 4.69 -7.09 9.10
CA MET A 101 5.16 -5.82 8.56
C MET A 101 5.10 -4.70 9.61
N PHE A 102 4.34 -4.88 10.70
CA PHE A 102 4.27 -3.90 11.78
C PHE A 102 5.36 -4.21 12.81
N THR A 103 6.13 -3.18 13.16
CA THR A 103 7.14 -3.24 14.23
C THR A 103 6.95 -2.06 15.17
N SER A 104 7.71 -2.04 16.28
CA SER A 104 7.58 -1.01 17.31
C SER A 104 8.75 -0.03 17.27
N THR A 105 8.54 1.16 17.83
CA THR A 105 9.64 2.11 18.13
C THR A 105 10.81 1.41 18.84
N GLY A 106 12.03 1.77 18.44
CA GLY A 106 13.27 1.06 18.81
C GLY A 106 13.73 0.05 17.76
N ALA A 107 12.94 -0.18 16.70
CA ALA A 107 13.31 -1.07 15.61
C ALA A 107 14.61 -0.67 14.92
N THR A 108 15.35 -1.68 14.46
CA THR A 108 16.48 -1.51 13.55
C THR A 108 16.05 -1.94 12.16
N VAL A 109 16.31 -1.10 11.18
CA VAL A 109 15.99 -1.31 9.77
C VAL A 109 17.31 -1.43 9.02
N VAL A 110 17.50 -2.57 8.34
CA VAL A 110 18.69 -2.78 7.52
C VAL A 110 18.42 -2.22 6.12
N ALA A 111 19.14 -1.18 5.69
CA ALA A 111 19.05 -0.66 4.33
C ALA A 111 19.46 -1.74 3.32
N SER A 112 18.84 -1.76 2.14
CA SER A 112 19.26 -2.64 1.05
C SER A 112 20.36 -1.94 0.24
N ASN A 113 21.38 -2.68 -0.19
CA ASN A 113 22.34 -2.15 -1.17
C ASN A 113 21.77 -2.13 -2.61
N SER A 114 20.58 -2.72 -2.83
CA SER A 114 20.00 -2.95 -4.17
C SER A 114 18.76 -2.09 -4.48
N ALA A 115 18.26 -1.34 -3.51
CA ALA A 115 17.14 -0.41 -3.68
C ALA A 115 17.21 0.72 -2.65
N ASP A 116 16.73 1.92 -3.02
CA ASP A 116 16.81 3.10 -2.17
C ASP A 116 15.75 3.02 -1.06
N LEU A 117 16.17 3.12 0.20
CA LEU A 117 15.27 3.09 1.35
C LEU A 117 14.50 4.41 1.47
N GLN A 118 13.18 4.30 1.55
CA GLN A 118 12.23 5.41 1.59
C GLN A 118 11.51 5.44 2.94
N LEU A 119 11.57 6.58 3.64
CA LEU A 119 10.87 6.80 4.90
C LEU A 119 9.86 7.93 4.81
N ALA A 120 8.70 7.69 5.38
CA ALA A 120 7.58 8.62 5.40
C ALA A 120 6.92 8.65 6.78
N PRO A 121 6.75 9.83 7.41
CA PRO A 121 5.91 9.92 8.60
C PRO A 121 4.46 9.66 8.21
N ALA A 122 3.73 8.92 9.03
CA ALA A 122 2.35 8.53 8.75
C ALA A 122 1.50 8.46 10.04
N TRP A 123 0.19 8.44 9.84
CA TRP A 123 -0.78 8.14 10.89
C TRP A 123 -1.58 6.91 10.50
N VAL A 124 -1.79 6.03 11.48
CA VAL A 124 -2.53 4.77 11.32
C VAL A 124 -3.79 4.86 12.17
N LEU A 125 -4.91 4.47 11.59
CA LEU A 125 -6.14 4.24 12.33
C LEU A 125 -6.36 2.76 12.53
N ARG A 126 -6.71 2.36 13.75
CA ARG A 126 -7.26 1.03 14.00
C ARG A 126 -8.77 1.08 13.85
N LEU A 127 -9.30 0.24 12.96
CA LEU A 127 -10.73 0.09 12.85
C LEU A 127 -11.31 -0.59 14.09
N GLY A 128 -12.40 -0.04 14.62
CA GLY A 128 -13.10 -0.58 15.77
C GLY A 128 -14.00 -1.76 15.38
N SER A 129 -15.22 -1.78 15.92
CA SER A 129 -16.23 -2.76 15.51
C SER A 129 -16.77 -2.43 14.11
N ILE A 130 -16.57 -3.33 13.15
CA ILE A 130 -17.12 -3.20 11.80
C ILE A 130 -18.26 -4.20 11.62
N ASN A 131 -19.47 -3.72 11.35
CA ASN A 131 -20.49 -4.54 10.72
C ASN A 131 -20.73 -4.07 9.27
N SER A 132 -21.34 -4.92 8.43
CA SER A 132 -21.58 -4.64 6.99
C SER A 132 -22.38 -3.36 6.76
N THR A 133 -23.22 -3.00 7.74
CA THR A 133 -23.99 -1.76 7.79
C THR A 133 -23.08 -0.55 8.06
N THR A 134 -22.11 -0.67 8.97
CA THR A 134 -21.14 0.39 9.34
C THR A 134 -20.34 0.90 8.14
N VAL A 135 -19.89 0.02 7.23
CA VAL A 135 -19.12 0.42 6.04
C VAL A 135 -20.00 1.15 5.01
N SER A 136 -21.27 0.74 4.89
CA SER A 136 -22.24 1.38 3.98
C SER A 136 -22.80 2.69 4.55
N GLN A 137 -22.91 2.78 5.89
CA GLN A 137 -23.38 3.94 6.64
C GLN A 137 -22.28 4.96 6.97
N ALA A 138 -20.99 4.62 6.82
CA ALA A 138 -19.90 5.59 6.86
C ALA A 138 -20.06 6.75 5.85
N SER A 139 -21.07 6.67 4.96
CA SER A 139 -21.57 7.73 4.11
C SER A 139 -22.13 8.95 4.87
N GLU A 140 -22.58 8.78 6.11
CA GLU A 140 -23.25 9.81 6.93
C GLU A 140 -22.61 10.02 8.32
N VAL A 141 -21.55 9.26 8.62
CA VAL A 141 -20.89 9.30 9.93
C VAL A 141 -19.85 10.41 9.94
N ASP A 142 -20.18 11.53 10.58
CA ASP A 142 -19.24 12.60 10.94
C ASP A 142 -18.34 12.22 12.13
N ASP A 143 -18.66 11.13 12.84
CA ASP A 143 -17.95 10.72 14.06
C ASP A 143 -16.95 9.58 13.82
N LEU A 144 -15.68 9.95 13.59
CA LEU A 144 -14.55 9.04 13.43
C LEU A 144 -14.40 8.02 14.57
N ALA A 145 -14.79 8.38 15.81
CA ALA A 145 -14.68 7.49 16.97
C ALA A 145 -15.71 6.35 16.95
N SER A 146 -16.76 6.46 16.14
CA SER A 146 -17.75 5.39 15.99
C SER A 146 -17.22 4.22 15.15
N ILE A 147 -16.20 4.45 14.31
CA ILE A 147 -15.64 3.44 13.39
C ILE A 147 -14.16 3.11 13.66
N THR A 148 -13.49 3.90 14.52
CA THR A 148 -12.08 3.71 14.88
C THR A 148 -11.88 3.70 16.38
N SER A 149 -10.92 2.90 16.84
CA SER A 149 -10.62 2.76 18.27
C SER A 149 -9.34 3.49 18.68
N GLU A 150 -8.38 3.62 17.76
CA GLU A 150 -7.06 4.18 18.04
C GLU A 150 -6.53 4.98 16.86
N LEU A 151 -5.83 6.08 17.17
CA LEU A 151 -4.92 6.79 16.28
C LEU A 151 -3.49 6.48 16.69
N ILE A 152 -2.68 5.98 15.77
CA ILE A 152 -1.34 5.49 16.06
C ILE A 152 -0.33 6.22 15.17
N PRO A 153 0.66 6.93 15.75
CA PRO A 153 1.76 7.49 14.96
C PRO A 153 2.58 6.37 14.34
N ALA A 154 3.06 6.56 13.13
CA ALA A 154 3.82 5.54 12.42
C ALA A 154 4.89 6.12 11.49
N VAL A 155 5.91 5.33 11.18
CA VAL A 155 6.83 5.58 10.07
C VAL A 155 6.63 4.47 9.03
N LEU A 156 6.16 4.85 7.85
CA LEU A 156 6.06 3.94 6.72
C LEU A 156 7.44 3.81 6.06
N ILE A 157 7.90 2.57 5.92
CA ILE A 157 9.17 2.23 5.31
C ILE A 157 8.90 1.47 4.03
N ARG A 158 9.49 1.95 2.94
CA ARG A 158 9.40 1.34 1.62
C ARG A 158 10.78 1.23 1.00
N ASP A 159 10.91 0.38 0.00
CA ASP A 159 12.05 0.36 -0.89
C ASP A 159 11.62 0.93 -2.25
N ASP A 160 12.45 1.78 -2.87
CA ASP A 160 12.22 2.21 -4.25
C ASP A 160 12.63 1.09 -5.20
N LEU A 161 11.64 0.25 -5.53
CA LEU A 161 11.83 -0.89 -6.42
C LEU A 161 11.75 -0.50 -7.90
N MET A 162 11.57 0.78 -8.23
CA MET A 162 11.46 1.22 -9.62
C MET A 162 12.86 1.41 -10.23
N GLY A 163 13.08 0.79 -11.40
CA GLY A 163 14.34 0.93 -12.15
C GLY A 163 14.47 2.25 -12.92
N GLU A 164 13.37 2.74 -13.51
CA GLU A 164 13.32 4.00 -14.26
C GLU A 164 12.02 4.78 -13.96
N PRO A 165 12.04 6.14 -13.99
CA PRO A 165 10.83 6.95 -13.90
C PRO A 165 9.91 6.67 -15.10
N ASN A 166 8.68 6.23 -14.87
CA ASN A 166 7.77 5.85 -15.95
C ASN A 166 6.32 6.29 -15.70
N SER A 167 5.58 6.51 -16.80
CA SER A 167 4.14 6.78 -16.78
C SER A 167 3.30 5.55 -16.40
N GLU A 168 3.90 4.35 -16.51
CA GLU A 168 3.32 3.04 -16.16
C GLU A 168 3.66 2.61 -14.72
N ALA A 169 4.08 3.56 -13.89
CA ALA A 169 4.45 3.35 -12.48
C ALA A 169 3.32 2.66 -11.72
N ILE A 170 2.07 2.92 -12.10
CA ILE A 170 0.88 2.33 -11.50
C ILE A 170 0.91 0.80 -11.52
N THR A 171 1.16 0.21 -12.68
CA THR A 171 1.14 -1.25 -12.87
C THR A 171 2.28 -1.88 -12.09
N SER A 172 3.49 -1.35 -12.27
CA SER A 172 4.70 -1.84 -11.60
C SER A 172 4.60 -1.70 -10.08
N GLN A 173 4.23 -0.52 -9.57
CA GLN A 173 4.05 -0.26 -8.15
C GLN A 173 2.95 -1.14 -7.56
N THR A 174 1.84 -1.37 -8.25
CA THR A 174 0.78 -2.26 -7.74
C THR A 174 1.29 -3.69 -7.59
N ALA A 175 1.96 -4.23 -8.61
CA ALA A 175 2.46 -5.60 -8.60
C ALA A 175 3.46 -5.87 -7.47
N VAL A 176 4.33 -4.91 -7.16
CA VAL A 176 5.32 -5.01 -6.06
C VAL A 176 4.79 -4.50 -4.71
N ASN A 177 3.47 -4.38 -4.55
CA ASN A 177 2.83 -3.90 -3.32
C ASN A 177 3.40 -2.54 -2.83
N LEU A 178 3.62 -1.62 -3.76
CA LEU A 178 4.17 -0.27 -3.56
C LEU A 178 5.56 -0.25 -2.92
N GLY A 179 6.28 -1.38 -2.93
CA GLY A 179 7.56 -1.54 -2.23
C GLY A 179 7.43 -1.44 -0.71
N ILE A 180 6.23 -1.64 -0.15
CA ILE A 180 6.03 -1.54 1.30
C ILE A 180 6.81 -2.63 2.00
N ARG A 181 7.67 -2.21 2.92
CA ARG A 181 8.53 -3.11 3.68
C ARG A 181 8.01 -3.29 5.11
N TYR A 182 7.96 -2.20 5.87
CA TYR A 182 7.55 -2.21 7.28
C TYR A 182 6.82 -0.92 7.66
N VAL A 183 6.12 -0.97 8.79
CA VAL A 183 5.53 0.16 9.47
C VAL A 183 6.02 0.16 10.92
N VAL A 184 6.81 1.16 11.29
CA VAL A 184 7.26 1.34 12.68
C VAL A 184 6.19 2.10 13.43
N MET A 185 5.50 1.44 14.35
CA MET A 185 4.40 1.97 15.15
C MET A 185 4.93 2.63 16.42
N GLY A 186 4.38 3.79 16.76
CA GLY A 186 4.53 4.40 18.07
C GLY A 186 3.41 4.01 19.02
N HIS A 187 3.36 4.68 20.18
CA HIS A 187 2.34 4.39 21.19
C HIS A 187 0.96 4.88 20.72
N PRO A 188 -0.08 4.02 20.75
CA PRO A 188 -1.44 4.39 20.38
C PRO A 188 -2.01 5.55 21.21
N ILE A 189 -2.86 6.34 20.58
CA ILE A 189 -3.75 7.32 21.20
C ILE A 189 -5.16 6.73 21.13
N SER A 190 -5.78 6.49 22.28
CA SER A 190 -7.13 5.94 22.32
C SER A 190 -8.14 6.99 21.85
N LEU A 191 -8.99 6.60 20.90
CA LEU A 191 -10.12 7.40 20.44
C LEU A 191 -11.43 7.01 21.15
N SER A 192 -11.43 5.83 21.78
CA SER A 192 -12.55 5.25 22.52
C SER A 192 -12.72 5.93 23.89
N GLY A 193 -13.57 6.95 24.00
CA GLY A 193 -13.92 7.57 25.28
C GLY A 193 -14.49 8.98 25.18
N HIS A 194 -15.09 9.50 26.27
CA HIS A 194 -15.51 10.91 26.34
C HIS A 194 -14.29 11.82 26.15
N GLY A 195 -14.22 12.52 25.02
CA GLY A 195 -13.14 13.45 24.70
C GLY A 195 -11.95 12.87 23.93
N GLY A 196 -11.93 11.59 23.54
CA GLY A 196 -10.82 11.00 22.78
C GLY A 196 -10.57 11.71 21.44
N LEU A 197 -11.64 11.99 20.70
CA LEU A 197 -11.61 12.82 19.50
C LEU A 197 -11.26 14.30 19.77
N GLN A 198 -11.64 14.82 20.94
CA GLN A 198 -11.29 16.19 21.34
C GLN A 198 -9.79 16.31 21.66
N ALA A 199 -9.17 15.24 22.20
CA ALA A 199 -7.73 15.20 22.47
C ALA A 199 -6.88 15.26 21.20
N VAL A 200 -7.39 14.71 20.09
CA VAL A 200 -6.78 14.79 18.75
C VAL A 200 -7.46 15.83 17.86
N SER A 201 -8.31 16.71 18.42
CA SER A 201 -8.97 17.76 17.65
C SER A 201 -7.94 18.80 17.22
N GLY A 202 -7.72 18.89 15.92
CA GLY A 202 -6.73 19.78 15.34
C GLY A 202 -5.94 19.13 14.21
N THR A 203 -4.87 19.80 13.84
CA THR A 203 -3.95 19.34 12.81
C THR A 203 -3.01 18.29 13.37
N LEU A 204 -2.94 17.13 12.72
CA LEU A 204 -1.90 16.14 12.97
C LEU A 204 -0.63 16.58 12.27
N ASN A 205 0.44 16.81 13.04
CA ASN A 205 1.76 17.10 12.50
C ASN A 205 2.66 15.88 12.70
N ALA A 206 3.58 15.67 11.78
CA ALA A 206 4.63 14.69 11.95
C ALA A 206 5.93 15.17 11.33
N THR A 207 7.07 14.85 11.92
CA THR A 207 8.38 15.24 11.38
C THR A 207 9.37 14.13 11.64
N LEU A 208 10.14 13.75 10.62
CA LEU A 208 11.29 12.86 10.75
C LEU A 208 12.55 13.69 10.81
N LEU A 209 13.38 13.43 11.82
CA LEU A 209 14.65 14.10 12.06
C LEU A 209 15.79 13.07 12.02
N ASP A 210 16.98 13.49 11.61
CA ASP A 210 18.19 12.68 11.73
C ASP A 210 18.82 12.77 13.15
N SER A 211 20.04 12.26 13.29
CA SER A 211 20.80 12.30 14.54
C SER A 211 21.18 13.69 15.00
N ASP A 212 21.34 14.63 14.07
CA ASP A 212 21.74 16.01 14.34
C ASP A 212 20.53 16.94 14.54
N GLY A 213 19.31 16.39 14.40
CA GLY A 213 18.06 17.12 14.53
C GLY A 213 17.64 17.83 13.24
N VAL A 214 18.28 17.54 12.10
CA VAL A 214 17.91 18.08 10.80
C VAL A 214 16.65 17.37 10.30
N THR A 215 15.71 18.15 9.77
CA THR A 215 14.47 17.62 9.19
C THR A 215 14.77 16.83 7.91
N LEU A 216 14.46 15.54 7.96
CA LEU A 216 14.54 14.61 6.83
C LEU A 216 13.26 14.61 6.00
N SER A 217 12.11 14.68 6.68
CA SER A 217 10.79 14.67 6.07
C SER A 217 9.82 15.34 7.02
N GLU A 218 8.91 16.14 6.48
CA GLU A 218 7.85 16.77 7.24
C GLU A 218 6.51 16.35 6.71
N GLY A 219 5.66 15.94 7.63
CA GLY A 219 4.31 15.54 7.42
C GLY A 219 3.33 16.68 7.31
N ASP A 220 2.66 16.78 6.17
CA ASP A 220 1.48 17.57 5.94
C ASP A 220 0.51 17.45 7.10
N ARG A 221 -0.01 18.63 7.40
CA ARG A 221 -1.00 19.00 8.39
C ARG A 221 -2.32 18.26 8.14
N LEU A 222 -2.33 16.95 8.39
CA LEU A 222 -3.49 16.10 8.24
C LEU A 222 -4.51 16.53 9.28
N THR A 223 -5.55 17.25 8.87
CA THR A 223 -6.75 17.35 9.69
C THR A 223 -7.47 16.00 9.55
N PRO A 224 -7.66 15.25 10.65
CA PRO A 224 -8.46 14.03 10.64
C PRO A 224 -9.93 14.43 10.56
N ASP A 225 -10.29 15.07 9.44
CA ASP A 225 -11.66 15.39 9.07
C ASP A 225 -12.38 14.07 8.84
N GLY A 226 -13.42 13.83 9.65
CA GLY A 226 -14.23 12.62 9.61
C GLY A 226 -14.71 12.30 8.19
N ALA A 227 -15.06 13.32 7.40
CA ALA A 227 -15.51 13.12 6.02
C ALA A 227 -14.40 12.58 5.10
N ARG A 228 -13.17 13.10 5.22
CA ARG A 228 -12.01 12.64 4.44
C ARG A 228 -11.59 11.23 4.81
N VAL A 229 -11.55 10.93 6.11
CA VAL A 229 -11.19 9.59 6.60
C VAL A 229 -12.25 8.56 6.21
N SER A 230 -13.53 8.88 6.40
CA SER A 230 -14.63 8.02 5.96
C SER A 230 -14.59 7.78 4.45
N LEU A 231 -14.27 8.79 3.64
CA LEU A 231 -14.09 8.61 2.20
C LEU A 231 -12.93 7.67 1.86
N LEU A 232 -11.79 7.78 2.56
CA LEU A 232 -10.65 6.88 2.38
C LEU A 232 -11.04 5.44 2.71
N ILE A 233 -11.66 5.20 3.87
CA ILE A 233 -12.11 3.86 4.29
C ILE A 233 -13.09 3.28 3.26
N ARG A 234 -14.03 4.07 2.74
CA ARG A 234 -14.96 3.63 1.68
C ARG A 234 -14.24 3.26 0.39
N LYS A 235 -13.23 4.02 -0.04
CA LYS A 235 -12.44 3.71 -1.23
C LYS A 235 -11.70 2.39 -1.08
N ILE A 236 -11.07 2.16 0.07
CA ILE A 236 -10.39 0.90 0.39
C ILE A 236 -11.42 -0.24 0.40
N ALA A 237 -12.54 -0.08 1.11
CA ALA A 237 -13.60 -1.10 1.18
C ALA A 237 -14.17 -1.45 -0.20
N GLY A 238 -14.39 -0.46 -1.07
CA GLY A 238 -14.84 -0.66 -2.44
C GLY A 238 -13.82 -1.43 -3.27
N GLY A 239 -12.53 -1.09 -3.13
CA GLY A 239 -11.43 -1.82 -3.77
C GLY A 239 -11.34 -3.28 -3.33
N LEU A 240 -11.50 -3.54 -2.03
CA LEU A 240 -11.52 -4.90 -1.47
C LEU A 240 -12.73 -5.69 -1.94
N LYS A 241 -13.92 -5.08 -1.95
CA LYS A 241 -15.15 -5.73 -2.43
C LYS A 241 -15.02 -6.17 -3.89
N ALA A 242 -14.39 -5.37 -4.74
CA ALA A 242 -14.12 -5.73 -6.13
C ALA A 242 -13.19 -6.95 -6.27
N ARG A 243 -12.39 -7.23 -5.23
CA ARG A 243 -11.52 -8.42 -5.10
C ARG A 243 -12.15 -9.56 -4.28
N GLY A 244 -13.44 -9.47 -3.93
CA GLY A 244 -14.12 -10.47 -3.10
C GLY A 244 -13.68 -10.48 -1.63
N ARG A 245 -13.10 -9.38 -1.14
CA ARG A 245 -12.62 -9.19 0.24
C ARG A 245 -13.43 -8.10 0.96
N GLN A 246 -13.25 -8.02 2.27
CA GLN A 246 -13.87 -6.99 3.11
C GLN A 246 -12.91 -6.53 4.21
N LEU A 247 -13.09 -5.28 4.66
CA LEU A 247 -12.45 -4.79 5.88
C LEU A 247 -12.96 -5.57 7.10
N ARG A 248 -12.08 -5.73 8.09
CA ARG A 248 -12.32 -6.46 9.34
C ARG A 248 -12.10 -5.55 10.52
N ALA A 249 -12.76 -5.86 11.63
CA ALA A 249 -12.45 -5.23 12.90
C ALA A 249 -10.96 -5.37 13.21
N ASN A 250 -10.36 -4.32 13.75
CA ASN A 250 -8.93 -4.18 14.04
C ASN A 250 -7.98 -4.04 12.83
N ASP A 251 -8.48 -4.01 11.59
CA ASP A 251 -7.64 -3.65 10.45
C ASP A 251 -6.99 -2.28 10.67
N LEU A 252 -5.73 -2.15 10.25
CA LEU A 252 -4.94 -0.93 10.36
C LEU A 252 -4.97 -0.17 9.03
N ILE A 253 -5.45 1.06 9.03
CA ILE A 253 -5.53 1.92 7.85
C ILE A 253 -4.50 3.04 7.95
N ILE A 254 -3.52 3.05 7.04
CA ILE A 254 -2.57 4.16 6.92
C ILE A 254 -3.26 5.32 6.19
N LEU A 255 -3.39 6.46 6.86
CA LEU A 255 -4.09 7.66 6.38
C LEU A 255 -3.37 8.40 5.23
N GLY A 256 -2.11 8.05 4.97
CA GLY A 256 -1.23 8.71 4.01
C GLY A 256 0.17 8.87 4.56
N SER A 257 1.17 9.03 3.68
CA SER A 257 2.40 9.70 4.10
C SER A 257 2.03 11.15 4.33
N ALA A 258 2.31 11.65 5.53
CA ALA A 258 2.17 13.07 5.75
C ALA A 258 3.22 13.80 4.88
N GLY A 259 4.42 13.26 4.63
CA GLY A 259 5.52 14.06 4.05
C GLY A 259 6.12 13.58 2.72
N PRO A 260 7.01 14.39 2.11
CA PRO A 260 7.87 13.91 1.05
C PRO A 260 8.73 12.78 1.59
N VAL A 261 8.98 11.77 0.78
CA VAL A 261 9.76 10.61 1.18
C VAL A 261 11.22 11.03 1.41
N ALA A 262 11.76 10.75 2.60
CA ALA A 262 13.19 10.87 2.85
C ALA A 262 13.91 9.65 2.26
N VAL A 263 14.89 9.90 1.38
CA VAL A 263 15.87 8.89 0.97
C VAL A 263 17.05 9.01 1.93
N LEU A 264 17.31 7.95 2.69
CA LEU A 264 18.40 7.93 3.66
C LEU A 264 19.63 7.29 3.06
N ASN A 265 20.70 8.08 2.90
CA ASN A 265 21.98 7.54 2.46
C ASN A 265 22.91 7.21 3.63
N ASP A 266 22.88 7.91 4.78
CA ASP A 266 23.88 7.67 5.85
C ASP A 266 23.41 7.98 7.30
N SER A 267 22.11 8.17 7.55
CA SER A 267 21.66 8.50 8.93
C SER A 267 21.48 7.23 9.78
N PRO A 268 22.32 6.98 10.81
CA PRO A 268 22.22 5.76 11.61
C PRO A 268 20.98 5.74 12.51
N ARG A 269 20.32 6.89 12.68
CA ARG A 269 19.20 7.06 13.61
C ARG A 269 18.22 8.10 13.09
N VAL A 270 16.95 7.71 13.06
CA VAL A 270 15.84 8.59 12.73
C VAL A 270 14.93 8.74 13.94
N VAL A 271 14.49 9.97 14.17
CA VAL A 271 13.56 10.33 15.23
C VAL A 271 12.31 10.93 14.59
N GLY A 272 11.18 10.24 14.73
CA GLY A 272 9.87 10.77 14.39
C GLY A 272 9.24 11.52 15.56
N ARG A 273 8.82 12.75 15.35
CA ARG A 273 7.99 13.55 16.27
C ARG A 273 6.58 13.64 15.70
N PHE A 274 5.59 13.34 16.51
CA PHE A 274 4.18 13.29 16.11
C PHE A 274 3.34 14.07 17.10
N GLU A 275 2.53 14.99 16.61
CA GLU A 275 1.72 15.90 17.42
C GLU A 275 0.27 15.80 16.95
N ALA A 276 -0.63 15.51 17.88
CA ALA A 276 -2.07 15.39 17.66
C ALA A 276 -2.81 16.15 18.77
N GLY A 277 -3.16 17.41 18.50
CA GLY A 277 -3.71 18.28 19.54
C GLY A 277 -2.70 18.48 20.68
N ALA A 278 -3.07 18.09 21.90
CA ALA A 278 -2.19 18.14 23.07
C ALA A 278 -1.29 16.90 23.21
N GLU A 279 -1.57 15.84 22.46
CA GLU A 279 -0.82 14.58 22.54
C GLU A 279 0.44 14.67 21.69
N THR A 280 1.60 14.43 22.31
CA THR A 280 2.88 14.27 21.59
C THR A 280 3.35 12.83 21.70
N ARG A 281 3.86 12.29 20.60
CA ARG A 281 4.44 10.95 20.52
C ARG A 281 5.78 11.00 19.80
N LYS A 282 6.64 10.04 20.15
CA LYS A 282 7.98 9.90 19.58
C LYS A 282 8.17 8.48 19.07
N ILE A 283 8.73 8.38 17.87
CA ILE A 283 9.23 7.13 17.30
C ILE A 283 10.74 7.27 17.13
N VAL A 284 11.46 6.21 17.45
CA VAL A 284 12.90 6.11 17.22
C VAL A 284 13.14 4.86 16.39
N LEU A 285 13.99 4.94 15.39
CA LEU A 285 14.47 3.77 14.66
C LEU A 285 15.94 3.97 14.29
N ALA A 286 16.66 2.86 14.21
CA ALA A 286 18.04 2.84 13.74
C ALA A 286 18.08 2.34 12.29
N ILE A 287 18.91 2.95 11.46
CA ILE A 287 19.22 2.43 10.13
C ILE A 287 20.61 1.81 10.18
N ARG A 288 20.73 0.59 9.67
CA ARG A 288 22.02 -0.08 9.51
C ARG A 288 22.25 -0.38 8.03
N PRO A 289 23.49 -0.26 7.53
CA PRO A 289 23.84 -0.82 6.24
C PRO A 289 23.76 -2.36 6.29
N GLU A 290 23.56 -2.97 5.12
CA GLU A 290 23.63 -4.42 4.90
C GLU A 290 25.06 -4.95 4.94
#